data_AF-A0A7W7I7F9-F1
#
_entry.id   AF-A0A7W7I7F9-F1
#
_cell.length_a   1.000
_cell.length_b   1.000
_cell.length_c   1.000
_cell.angle_alpha   90.00
_cell.angle_beta   90.00
_cell.angle_gamma   90.00
#
_symmetry.space_group_name_H-M   'P 1'
#
loop_
_entity.id
_entity.type
_entity.pdbx_description
1 polymer ?
#
loop_
_entity_poly.entity_id
_entity_poly.type
_entity_poly.pdbx_seq_one_letter_code
_entity_poly.pdbx_strand_id
1 'polypeptide(L)'
;MLKEKQPNHQLARLITEAGFSNKGLADRIVRLGRLRGAPDLRYNHSSIARWLRGEQPRHPVPEIIAEVFTIELGRRVSVPELGMKPHTLSRGVGLELPTNQAGIARTASILWKADLDQQRLLVDAEVDSSAFATTALRWLIGPWDPAPAPTSGRRIGASEVEEIRQVTHAFRILDNRLGGGHVRGPVIEYLHTHVGPLLRDGRSTEEIRRRLFAAAADLTKLAAWLYHDLDKQGLAQRYFIQALAMAKFAGDDGLSGEVLAAMSQQAHYVAQPAHAVDLARAAQTAAHRAGLPLLMTECLVMEAHGYAAQREPRACALALTRANRAYERATSPDLPDWLTYFDEAYFAAKIAHCFRDLGRASETEQYALRSLNMDPAYRRGKTFNIAVLAMALAKQGRIDEACEQGRTAIDMAAGLTSARVYRYIRDLARAFHPYESERDVRELMDYAEERLPALRVRGERP
;
A
#
# COMPACT_ATOMS: atom_id res chain seq x y z
N MET A 1 20.75 30.11 24.49
CA MET A 1 22.00 30.24 23.72
C MET A 1 21.77 29.74 22.30
N LEU A 2 21.73 30.62 21.30
CA LEU A 2 21.73 30.22 19.89
C LEU A 2 23.12 29.66 19.55
N LYS A 3 23.23 28.39 19.14
CA LYS A 3 24.48 27.83 18.62
C LYS A 3 24.98 28.71 17.48
N GLU A 4 26.19 29.24 17.59
CA GLU A 4 26.86 29.92 16.48
C GLU A 4 26.95 28.97 15.28
N LYS A 5 26.51 29.45 14.11
CA LYS A 5 26.54 28.65 12.88
C LYS A 5 27.98 28.62 12.37
N GLN A 6 28.55 27.42 12.24
CA GLN A 6 29.88 27.25 11.67
C GLN A 6 29.88 27.55 10.16
N PRO A 7 30.90 28.27 9.63
CA PRO A 7 31.03 28.50 8.19
C PRO A 7 31.11 27.20 7.37
N ASN A 8 30.47 27.18 6.22
CA ASN A 8 30.46 26.03 5.32
C ASN A 8 31.66 26.08 4.34
N HIS A 9 32.82 25.61 4.82
CA HIS A 9 34.06 25.57 4.04
C HIS A 9 34.00 24.59 2.86
N GLN A 10 33.14 23.57 2.94
CA GLN A 10 32.99 22.57 1.87
C GLN A 10 32.29 23.16 0.65
N LEU A 11 31.18 23.91 0.86
CA LEU A 11 30.53 24.67 -0.21
C LEU A 11 31.47 25.71 -0.83
N ALA A 12 32.26 26.42 -0.01
CA ALA A 12 33.22 27.43 -0.49
C ALA A 12 34.27 26.82 -1.43
N ARG A 13 34.78 25.63 -1.08
CA ARG A 13 35.74 24.88 -1.90
C ARG A 13 35.13 24.50 -3.25
N LEU A 14 33.92 23.95 -3.25
CA LEU A 14 33.25 23.55 -4.49
C LEU A 14 32.90 24.74 -5.39
N ILE A 15 32.46 25.87 -4.83
CA ILE A 15 32.24 27.11 -5.59
C ILE A 15 33.52 27.54 -6.32
N THR A 16 34.67 27.44 -5.64
CA THR A 16 35.98 27.79 -6.21
C THR A 16 36.39 26.80 -7.29
N GLU A 17 36.26 25.49 -7.02
CA GLU A 17 36.58 24.41 -7.96
C GLU A 17 35.76 24.51 -9.26
N ALA A 18 34.46 24.85 -9.16
CA ALA A 18 33.57 25.01 -10.30
C ALA A 18 33.63 26.39 -10.97
N GLY A 19 34.46 27.32 -10.46
CA GLY A 19 34.56 28.68 -11.01
C GLY A 19 33.28 29.50 -10.90
N PHE A 20 32.42 29.21 -9.93
CA PHE A 20 31.14 29.90 -9.77
C PHE A 20 31.27 31.23 -9.04
N SER A 21 30.53 32.25 -9.52
CA SER A 21 30.16 33.38 -8.68
C SER A 21 28.90 33.04 -7.87
N ASN A 22 28.72 33.67 -6.70
CA ASN A 22 27.50 33.48 -5.88
C ASN A 22 26.22 33.79 -6.66
N LYS A 23 26.26 34.78 -7.56
CA LYS A 23 25.14 35.08 -8.46
C LYS A 23 24.95 33.97 -9.51
N GLY A 24 26.03 33.56 -10.17
CA GLY A 24 25.98 32.53 -11.20
C GLY A 24 25.53 31.15 -10.69
N LEU A 25 25.88 30.80 -9.45
CA LEU A 25 25.36 29.60 -8.78
C LEU A 25 23.86 29.73 -8.50
N ALA A 26 23.41 30.87 -7.94
CA ALA A 26 21.99 31.09 -7.67
C ALA A 26 21.14 30.99 -8.95
N ASP A 27 21.58 31.59 -10.05
CA ASP A 27 20.88 31.55 -11.34
C ASP A 27 20.77 30.12 -11.89
N ARG A 28 21.84 29.31 -11.77
CA ARG A 28 21.85 27.89 -12.14
C ARG A 28 20.90 27.07 -11.28
N ILE A 29 20.86 27.30 -9.97
CA ILE A 29 19.94 26.61 -9.04
C ILE A 29 18.49 26.93 -9.40
N VAL A 30 18.15 28.19 -9.65
CA VAL A 30 16.79 28.58 -10.04
C VAL A 30 16.41 27.97 -11.39
N ARG A 31 17.33 27.97 -12.37
CA ARG A 31 17.10 27.35 -13.68
C ARG A 31 16.89 25.85 -13.57
N LEU A 32 17.76 25.13 -12.86
CA LEU A 32 17.65 23.69 -12.68
C LEU A 32 16.42 23.31 -11.83
N GLY A 33 16.12 24.11 -10.80
CA GLY A 33 14.92 23.98 -9.99
C GLY A 33 13.63 24.05 -10.80
N ARG A 34 13.54 25.01 -11.74
CA ARG A 34 12.41 25.07 -12.68
C ARG A 34 12.27 23.81 -13.53
N LEU A 35 13.39 23.29 -14.04
CA LEU A 35 13.40 22.03 -14.82
C LEU A 35 13.00 20.81 -13.97
N ARG A 36 13.30 20.84 -12.65
CA ARG A 36 12.99 19.76 -11.69
C ARG A 36 11.63 19.94 -10.99
N GLY A 37 10.75 20.80 -11.52
CA GLY A 37 9.39 20.97 -11.01
C GLY A 37 9.28 21.81 -9.73
N ALA A 38 10.27 22.66 -9.45
CA ALA A 38 10.25 23.64 -8.37
C ALA A 38 10.25 25.08 -8.94
N PRO A 39 9.16 25.53 -9.59
CA PRO A 39 9.14 26.79 -10.34
C PRO A 39 9.25 28.05 -9.46
N ASP A 40 8.86 27.95 -8.19
CA ASP A 40 8.81 29.07 -7.24
C ASP A 40 10.14 29.35 -6.52
N LEU A 41 11.22 28.61 -6.83
CA LEU A 41 12.52 28.86 -6.22
C LEU A 41 13.04 30.24 -6.62
N ARG A 42 13.24 31.09 -5.62
CA ARG A 42 13.84 32.42 -5.75
C ARG A 42 15.07 32.51 -4.86
N TYR A 43 16.24 32.27 -5.45
CA TYR A 43 17.52 32.44 -4.78
C TYR A 43 18.37 33.48 -5.48
N ASN A 44 19.20 34.16 -4.69
CA ASN A 44 20.13 35.16 -5.18
C ASN A 44 21.48 34.98 -4.48
N HIS A 45 22.45 35.83 -4.84
CA HIS A 45 23.78 35.81 -4.24
C HIS A 45 23.77 35.86 -2.70
N SER A 46 22.80 36.57 -2.09
CA SER A 46 22.64 36.65 -0.63
C SER A 46 22.19 35.32 -0.01
N SER A 47 21.41 34.51 -0.73
CA SER A 47 21.07 33.14 -0.32
C SER A 47 22.32 32.27 -0.24
N ILE A 48 23.18 32.33 -1.25
CA ILE A 48 24.46 31.59 -1.26
C ILE A 48 25.36 32.06 -0.11
N ALA A 49 25.45 33.37 0.10
CA ALA A 49 26.23 33.94 1.20
C ALA A 49 25.72 33.48 2.58
N ARG A 50 24.40 33.30 2.76
CA ARG A 50 23.83 32.70 3.98
C ARG A 50 24.24 31.24 4.14
N TRP A 51 24.27 30.47 3.05
CA TRP A 51 24.68 29.06 3.10
C TRP A 51 26.16 28.88 3.39
N LEU A 52 27.01 29.79 2.87
CA LEU A 52 28.43 29.87 3.23
C LEU A 52 28.65 30.19 4.71
N ARG A 53 27.73 30.92 5.36
CA ARG A 53 27.73 31.16 6.81
C ARG A 53 27.09 30.02 7.64
N GLY A 54 26.85 28.86 7.02
CA GLY A 54 26.36 27.67 7.72
C GLY A 54 24.84 27.55 7.80
N GLU A 55 24.07 28.39 7.10
CA GLU A 55 22.64 28.16 6.94
C GLU A 55 22.37 27.03 5.95
N GLN A 56 21.41 26.15 6.26
CA GLN A 56 21.02 25.10 5.31
C GLN A 56 19.76 25.48 4.55
N PRO A 57 19.76 25.36 3.21
CA PRO A 57 18.54 25.51 2.45
C PRO A 57 17.60 24.32 2.71
N ARG A 58 16.29 24.56 2.57
CA ARG A 58 15.28 23.51 2.69
C ARG A 58 15.29 22.60 1.46
N HIS A 59 14.96 21.33 1.63
CA HIS A 59 14.71 20.40 0.51
C HIS A 59 13.71 21.01 -0.50
N PRO A 60 13.89 20.84 -1.83
CA PRO A 60 14.87 19.98 -2.53
C PRO A 60 16.20 20.66 -2.88
N VAL A 61 16.50 21.80 -2.28
CA VAL A 61 17.58 22.68 -2.74
C VAL A 61 18.98 22.12 -2.52
N PRO A 62 19.32 21.45 -1.40
CA PRO A 62 20.63 20.79 -1.26
C PRO A 62 20.92 19.80 -2.41
N GLU A 63 19.91 19.05 -2.84
CA GLU A 63 20.01 18.08 -3.94
C GLU A 63 20.19 18.79 -5.29
N ILE A 64 19.46 19.88 -5.54
CA ILE A 64 19.63 20.70 -6.74
C ILE A 64 21.03 21.31 -6.80
N ILE A 65 21.56 21.81 -5.67
CA ILE A 65 22.92 22.34 -5.60
C ILE A 65 23.93 21.26 -5.97
N ALA A 66 23.79 20.06 -5.39
CA ALA A 66 24.66 18.91 -5.67
C ALA A 66 24.62 18.53 -7.16
N GLU A 67 23.44 18.59 -7.78
CA GLU A 67 23.27 18.35 -9.21
C GLU A 67 23.93 19.43 -10.07
N VAL A 68 23.78 20.72 -9.71
CA VAL A 68 24.47 21.83 -10.41
C VAL A 68 25.98 21.62 -10.42
N PHE A 69 26.57 21.26 -9.27
CA PHE A 69 28.00 20.97 -9.19
C PHE A 69 28.39 19.70 -9.94
N THR A 70 27.52 18.68 -9.93
CA THR A 70 27.75 17.43 -10.67
C THR A 70 27.83 17.69 -12.18
N ILE A 71 26.94 18.53 -12.70
CA ILE A 71 26.91 18.90 -14.12
C ILE A 71 28.16 19.70 -14.49
N GLU A 72 28.55 20.68 -13.68
CA GLU A 72 29.67 21.57 -14.01
C GLU A 72 31.04 20.88 -13.85
N LEU A 73 31.22 20.07 -12.80
CA LEU A 73 32.50 19.43 -12.51
C LEU A 73 32.71 18.10 -13.25
N GLY A 74 31.69 17.59 -13.94
CA GLY A 74 31.75 16.31 -14.66
C GLY A 74 31.97 15.09 -13.76
N ARG A 75 31.82 15.23 -12.44
CA ARG A 75 31.91 14.16 -11.44
C ARG A 75 30.72 14.24 -10.50
N ARG A 76 30.28 13.10 -9.96
CA ARG A 76 29.20 13.09 -8.97
C ARG A 76 29.61 13.87 -7.73
N VAL A 77 28.81 14.86 -7.37
CA VAL A 77 28.90 15.61 -6.11
C VAL A 77 27.67 15.30 -5.27
N SER A 78 27.87 14.91 -4.02
CA SER A 78 26.83 14.54 -3.07
C SER A 78 26.49 15.70 -2.11
N VAL A 79 25.30 15.65 -1.48
CA VAL A 79 24.90 16.67 -0.49
C VAL A 79 25.88 16.78 0.69
N PRO A 80 26.40 15.66 1.25
CA PRO A 80 27.45 15.74 2.27
C PRO A 80 28.73 16.44 1.80
N GLU A 81 29.15 16.28 0.54
CA GLU A 81 30.32 16.99 -0.01
C GLU A 81 30.13 18.51 -0.08
N LEU A 82 28.88 19.00 -0.07
CA LEU A 82 28.55 20.43 0.01
C LEU A 82 28.63 20.99 1.44
N GLY A 83 28.92 20.19 2.46
CA GLY A 83 28.76 20.59 3.87
C GLY A 83 27.33 20.80 4.29
N MET A 84 26.40 20.20 3.55
CA MET A 84 24.97 20.24 3.83
C MET A 84 24.51 18.88 4.35
N LYS A 85 23.43 18.88 5.15
CA LYS A 85 22.85 17.62 5.58
C LYS A 85 21.94 17.13 4.46
N PRO A 86 22.11 15.88 3.97
CA PRO A 86 21.14 15.29 3.06
C PRO A 86 19.77 15.30 3.73
N HIS A 87 18.70 15.43 2.95
CA HIS A 87 17.39 15.17 3.49
C HIS A 87 17.30 13.68 3.85
N THR A 88 17.53 13.35 5.12
CA THR A 88 17.27 12.00 5.62
C THR A 88 15.77 11.83 5.73
N LEU A 89 15.22 10.97 4.88
CA LEU A 89 13.85 10.49 5.03
C LEU A 89 13.66 10.02 6.48
N SER A 90 12.65 10.56 7.17
CA SER A 90 12.33 10.06 8.51
C SER A 90 11.92 8.60 8.40
N ARG A 91 12.39 7.74 9.32
CA ARG A 91 11.95 6.33 9.40
C ARG A 91 10.42 6.22 9.51
N GLY A 92 9.78 7.24 10.10
CA GLY A 92 8.33 7.35 10.26
C GLY A 92 7.58 7.95 9.07
N VAL A 93 8.23 8.26 7.93
CA VAL A 93 7.50 8.79 6.76
C VAL A 93 6.39 7.82 6.37
N GLY A 94 5.17 8.37 6.27
CA GLY A 94 3.99 7.61 5.89
C GLY A 94 3.33 6.81 7.02
N LEU A 95 3.94 6.74 8.22
CA LEU A 95 3.37 6.02 9.37
C LEU A 95 2.45 6.89 10.25
N GLU A 96 2.56 8.21 10.12
CA GLU A 96 1.63 9.11 10.77
C GLU A 96 0.47 9.45 9.83
N LEU A 97 -0.75 9.42 10.37
CA LEU A 97 -1.97 9.91 9.71
C LEU A 97 -1.98 11.45 9.76
N PRO A 98 -1.74 12.16 8.65
CA PRO A 98 -1.77 13.63 8.65
C PRO A 98 -3.22 14.12 8.66
N THR A 99 -3.51 15.19 9.41
CA THR A 99 -4.89 15.65 9.65
C THR A 99 -5.28 16.94 8.91
N ASN A 100 -4.37 17.50 8.10
CA ASN A 100 -4.64 18.65 7.24
C ASN A 100 -4.20 18.41 5.80
N GLN A 101 -4.89 19.04 4.86
CA GLN A 101 -4.71 18.87 3.43
C GLN A 101 -3.24 18.98 2.97
N ALA A 102 -2.54 20.03 3.41
CA ALA A 102 -1.17 20.29 2.98
C ALA A 102 -0.20 19.25 3.54
N GLY A 103 -0.44 18.76 4.76
CA GLY A 103 0.30 17.66 5.37
C GLY A 103 0.11 16.34 4.62
N ILE A 104 -1.13 16.02 4.21
CA ILE A 104 -1.44 14.82 3.44
C ILE A 104 -0.72 14.86 2.08
N ALA A 105 -0.90 15.94 1.31
CA ALA A 105 -0.28 16.07 -0.01
C ALA A 105 1.25 16.03 0.05
N ARG A 106 1.87 16.69 1.04
CA ARG A 106 3.33 16.67 1.23
C ARG A 106 3.85 15.28 1.61
N THR A 107 3.23 14.62 2.59
CA THR A 107 3.69 13.32 3.09
C THR A 107 3.58 12.26 2.00
N ALA A 108 2.46 12.22 1.29
CA ALA A 108 2.26 11.32 0.16
C ALA A 108 3.29 11.57 -0.96
N SER A 109 3.55 12.83 -1.31
CA SER A 109 4.54 13.18 -2.34
C SER A 109 5.95 12.74 -1.98
N ILE A 110 6.35 12.90 -0.71
CA ILE A 110 7.65 12.45 -0.22
C ILE A 110 7.73 10.91 -0.26
N LEU A 111 6.67 10.22 0.19
CA LEU A 111 6.59 8.76 0.17
C LEU A 111 6.71 8.21 -1.26
N TRP A 112 5.90 8.73 -2.21
CA TRP A 112 5.90 8.27 -3.59
C TRP A 112 7.24 8.53 -4.28
N LYS A 113 7.85 9.70 -4.04
CA LYS A 113 9.18 10.00 -4.59
C LYS A 113 10.23 9.05 -4.04
N ALA A 114 10.29 8.88 -2.72
CA ALA A 114 11.30 8.04 -2.09
C ALA A 114 11.14 6.56 -2.48
N ASP A 115 9.92 6.12 -2.73
CA ASP A 115 9.63 4.80 -3.26
C ASP A 115 10.05 4.66 -4.74
N LEU A 116 9.73 5.65 -5.59
CA LEU A 116 10.18 5.68 -6.99
C LEU A 116 11.72 5.65 -7.09
N ASP A 117 12.39 6.39 -6.21
CA ASP A 117 13.85 6.41 -6.07
C ASP A 117 14.42 5.11 -5.45
N GLN A 118 13.57 4.13 -5.12
CA GLN A 118 13.90 2.86 -4.46
C GLN A 118 14.75 3.07 -3.20
N GLN A 119 14.41 4.06 -2.38
CA GLN A 119 15.16 4.34 -1.16
C GLN A 119 15.10 3.14 -0.22
N ARG A 120 16.29 2.59 0.07
CA ARG A 120 16.46 1.34 0.82
C ARG A 120 15.75 1.34 2.17
N LEU A 121 15.71 2.49 2.85
CA LEU A 121 15.01 2.67 4.13
C LEU A 121 13.50 2.35 4.04
N LEU A 122 12.87 2.61 2.89
CA LEU A 122 11.46 2.28 2.65
C LEU A 122 11.30 0.86 2.11
N VAL A 123 12.11 0.46 1.13
CA VAL A 123 12.00 -0.86 0.49
C VAL A 123 12.19 -2.03 1.46
N ASP A 124 13.01 -1.80 2.50
CA ASP A 124 13.31 -2.75 3.57
C ASP A 124 12.54 -2.43 4.86
N ALA A 125 11.56 -1.51 4.83
CA ALA A 125 10.80 -1.13 6.00
C ALA A 125 9.94 -2.29 6.51
N GLU A 126 10.01 -2.53 7.82
CA GLU A 126 9.13 -3.44 8.53
C GLU A 126 7.81 -2.75 8.90
N VAL A 127 6.83 -3.57 9.29
CA VAL A 127 5.54 -3.10 9.80
C VAL A 127 5.74 -2.55 11.21
N ASP A 128 5.15 -1.38 11.47
CA ASP A 128 5.05 -0.83 12.81
C ASP A 128 3.72 -1.25 13.44
N SER A 129 3.76 -2.15 14.42
CA SER A 129 2.53 -2.63 15.07
C SER A 129 1.73 -1.50 15.73
N SER A 130 2.42 -0.52 16.31
CA SER A 130 1.77 0.59 17.00
C SER A 130 0.99 1.48 16.03
N ALA A 131 1.48 1.60 14.78
CA ALA A 131 0.86 2.41 13.75
C ALA A 131 -0.55 1.95 13.39
N PHE A 132 -0.91 0.67 13.56
CA PHE A 132 -2.29 0.19 13.36
C PHE A 132 -3.26 0.86 14.34
N ALA A 133 -2.97 0.76 15.64
CA ALA A 133 -3.82 1.31 16.69
C ALA A 133 -3.85 2.85 16.66
N THR A 134 -2.69 3.49 16.52
CA THR A 134 -2.61 4.96 16.51
C THR A 134 -3.32 5.55 15.29
N THR A 135 -3.26 4.88 14.13
CA THR A 135 -3.95 5.32 12.93
C THR A 135 -5.47 5.24 13.08
N ALA A 136 -6.00 4.10 13.54
CA ALA A 136 -7.44 3.92 13.74
C ALA A 136 -7.98 4.94 14.76
N LEU A 137 -7.27 5.13 15.87
CA LEU A 137 -7.64 6.11 16.89
C LEU A 137 -7.62 7.54 16.34
N ARG A 138 -6.53 7.95 15.67
CA ARG A 138 -6.46 9.29 15.05
C ARG A 138 -7.55 9.50 14.00
N TRP A 139 -7.90 8.48 13.23
CA TRP A 139 -9.00 8.57 12.27
C TRP A 139 -10.38 8.76 12.95
N LEU A 140 -10.61 8.10 14.08
CA LEU A 140 -11.85 8.18 14.85
C LEU A 140 -12.03 9.52 15.56
N ILE A 141 -10.99 9.99 16.28
CA ILE A 141 -11.12 11.09 17.24
C ILE A 141 -10.22 12.31 16.95
N GLY A 142 -9.34 12.23 15.95
CA GLY A 142 -8.41 13.32 15.63
C GLY A 142 -9.13 14.58 15.13
N PRO A 143 -8.60 15.78 15.41
CA PRO A 143 -9.12 17.00 14.81
C PRO A 143 -8.74 17.05 13.33
N TRP A 144 -9.74 17.11 12.45
CA TRP A 144 -9.56 17.21 11.00
C TRP A 144 -9.78 18.67 10.57
N ASP A 145 -8.69 19.32 10.16
CA ASP A 145 -8.72 20.73 9.79
C ASP A 145 -8.84 20.85 8.26
N PRO A 146 -9.96 21.39 7.73
CA PRO A 146 -10.07 21.76 6.33
C PRO A 146 -9.24 23.01 6.08
N ALA A 147 -7.91 22.85 6.04
CA ALA A 147 -7.02 23.93 5.64
C ALA A 147 -7.45 24.44 4.24
N PRO A 148 -7.46 25.76 4.00
CA PRO A 148 -8.00 26.34 2.77
C PRO A 148 -7.27 25.83 1.52
N ALA A 149 -8.03 25.66 0.44
CA ALA A 149 -7.50 25.24 -0.85
C ALA A 149 -6.44 26.23 -1.38
N PRO A 150 -5.47 25.77 -2.19
CA PRO A 150 -4.51 26.65 -2.84
C PRO A 150 -5.23 27.73 -3.67
N THR A 151 -4.90 29.00 -3.44
CA THR A 151 -5.49 30.15 -4.16
C THR A 151 -4.77 30.47 -5.48
N SER A 152 -3.64 29.81 -5.75
CA SER A 152 -2.84 29.97 -6.96
C SER A 152 -2.46 28.58 -7.52
N GLY A 153 -2.08 28.52 -8.80
CA GLY A 153 -1.73 27.27 -9.50
C GLY A 153 -2.72 26.88 -10.60
N ARG A 154 -2.54 25.70 -11.21
CA ARG A 154 -3.37 25.21 -12.33
C ARG A 154 -4.81 24.94 -11.86
N ARG A 155 -5.82 25.37 -12.65
CA ARG A 155 -7.24 25.05 -12.37
C ARG A 155 -7.47 23.57 -12.59
N ILE A 156 -8.03 22.89 -11.60
CA ILE A 156 -8.46 21.50 -11.66
C ILE A 156 -9.97 21.45 -11.75
N GLY A 157 -10.49 20.64 -12.68
CA GLY A 157 -11.92 20.41 -12.86
C GLY A 157 -12.30 18.96 -12.59
N ALA A 158 -13.55 18.61 -12.96
CA ALA A 158 -14.05 17.25 -12.88
C ALA A 158 -13.31 16.29 -13.84
N SER A 159 -12.76 16.82 -14.94
CA SER A 159 -11.99 16.06 -15.94
C SER A 159 -10.77 15.37 -15.35
N GLU A 160 -9.94 16.09 -14.58
CA GLU A 160 -8.74 15.51 -13.96
C GLU A 160 -9.09 14.45 -12.91
N VAL A 161 -10.19 14.63 -12.18
CA VAL A 161 -10.67 13.62 -11.23
C VAL A 161 -11.09 12.34 -11.96
N GLU A 162 -11.81 12.50 -13.06
CA GLU A 162 -12.32 11.37 -13.85
C GLU A 162 -11.20 10.63 -14.56
N GLU A 163 -10.18 11.34 -15.06
CA GLU A 163 -8.96 10.75 -15.60
C GLU A 163 -8.28 9.81 -14.58
N ILE A 164 -8.07 10.29 -13.35
CA ILE A 164 -7.45 9.48 -12.28
C ILE A 164 -8.29 8.23 -12.00
N ARG A 165 -9.62 8.34 -11.98
CA ARG A 165 -10.52 7.19 -11.76
C ARG A 165 -10.40 6.15 -12.87
N GLN A 166 -10.41 6.58 -14.12
CA GLN A 166 -10.26 5.69 -15.29
C GLN A 166 -8.90 4.99 -15.31
N VAL A 167 -7.82 5.74 -15.04
CA VAL A 167 -6.47 5.17 -14.91
C VAL A 167 -6.40 4.15 -13.78
N THR A 168 -7.02 4.46 -12.63
CA THR A 168 -7.09 3.53 -11.49
C THR A 168 -7.84 2.25 -11.85
N HIS A 169 -8.97 2.36 -12.54
CA HIS A 169 -9.74 1.22 -13.02
C HIS A 169 -8.91 0.34 -13.97
N ALA A 170 -8.20 0.94 -14.93
CA ALA A 170 -7.31 0.21 -15.83
C ALA A 170 -6.19 -0.53 -15.08
N PHE A 171 -5.57 0.11 -14.09
CA PHE A 171 -4.54 -0.54 -13.27
C PHE A 171 -5.09 -1.71 -12.45
N ARG A 172 -6.33 -1.65 -11.92
CA ARG A 172 -6.96 -2.79 -11.22
C ARG A 172 -7.14 -3.99 -12.14
N ILE A 173 -7.62 -3.77 -13.37
CA ILE A 173 -7.78 -4.84 -14.36
C ILE A 173 -6.42 -5.50 -14.64
N LEU A 174 -5.37 -4.70 -14.81
CA LEU A 174 -4.02 -5.19 -15.05
C LEU A 174 -3.46 -5.97 -13.86
N ASP A 175 -3.64 -5.48 -12.62
CA ASP A 175 -3.20 -6.20 -11.42
C ASP A 175 -3.89 -7.56 -11.29
N ASN A 176 -5.21 -7.61 -11.46
CA ASN A 176 -5.96 -8.87 -11.37
C ASN A 176 -5.52 -9.92 -12.41
N ARG A 177 -5.07 -9.49 -13.59
CA ARG A 177 -4.62 -10.37 -14.68
C ARG A 177 -3.15 -10.78 -14.59
N LEU A 178 -2.25 -9.84 -14.27
CA LEU A 178 -0.80 -10.01 -14.38
C LEU A 178 -0.09 -10.18 -13.01
N GLY A 179 -0.77 -9.81 -11.92
CA GLY A 179 -0.20 -9.71 -10.58
C GLY A 179 0.54 -8.39 -10.34
N GLY A 180 0.67 -8.02 -9.05
CA GLY A 180 1.03 -6.65 -8.67
C GLY A 180 2.46 -6.20 -8.99
N GLY A 181 3.37 -7.13 -9.28
CA GLY A 181 4.77 -6.81 -9.60
C GLY A 181 4.96 -5.95 -10.85
N HIS A 182 4.20 -6.25 -11.91
CA HIS A 182 4.33 -5.56 -13.20
C HIS A 182 3.67 -4.17 -13.21
N VAL A 183 2.66 -3.97 -12.36
CA VAL A 183 1.84 -2.75 -12.34
C VAL A 183 2.38 -1.70 -11.35
N ARG A 184 3.19 -2.12 -10.38
CA ARG A 184 3.75 -1.25 -9.32
C ARG A 184 4.44 0.00 -9.86
N GLY A 185 5.44 -0.16 -10.72
CA GLY A 185 6.26 0.96 -11.21
C GLY A 185 5.40 2.06 -11.86
N PRO A 186 4.59 1.73 -12.87
CA PRO A 186 3.68 2.68 -13.52
C PRO A 186 2.70 3.38 -12.55
N VAL A 187 2.16 2.65 -11.56
CA VAL A 187 1.25 3.25 -10.56
C VAL A 187 1.96 4.29 -9.70
N ILE A 188 3.14 3.98 -9.18
CA ILE A 188 3.90 4.91 -8.33
C ILE A 188 4.38 6.12 -9.14
N GLU A 189 4.79 5.90 -10.39
CA GLU A 189 5.16 6.98 -11.29
C GLU A 189 3.98 7.92 -11.56
N TYR A 190 2.78 7.40 -11.86
CA TYR A 190 1.58 8.21 -12.08
C TYR A 190 1.16 8.96 -10.80
N LEU A 191 1.22 8.32 -9.63
CA LEU A 191 1.00 8.97 -8.33
C LEU A 191 1.98 10.13 -8.12
N HIS A 192 3.27 9.91 -8.33
CA HIS A 192 4.30 10.93 -8.09
C HIS A 192 4.26 12.09 -9.10
N THR A 193 4.20 11.78 -10.39
CA THR A 193 4.39 12.73 -11.49
C THR A 193 3.11 13.45 -11.91
N HIS A 194 1.95 12.80 -11.79
CA HIS A 194 0.66 13.36 -12.21
C HIS A 194 -0.20 13.75 -11.00
N VAL A 195 -0.52 12.81 -10.11
CA VAL A 195 -1.43 13.07 -8.98
C VAL A 195 -0.80 14.00 -7.93
N GLY A 196 0.48 13.82 -7.62
CA GLY A 196 1.20 14.61 -6.63
C GLY A 196 1.14 16.13 -6.87
N PRO A 197 1.50 16.63 -8.07
CA PRO A 197 1.34 18.04 -8.41
C PRO A 197 -0.10 18.56 -8.28
N LEU A 198 -1.10 17.76 -8.69
CA LEU A 198 -2.52 18.16 -8.56
C LEU A 198 -2.93 18.34 -7.09
N LEU A 199 -2.49 17.43 -6.21
CA LEU A 199 -2.74 17.51 -4.78
C LEU A 199 -2.01 18.69 -4.11
N ARG A 200 -0.79 19.03 -4.54
CA ARG A 200 -0.02 20.11 -3.89
C ARG A 200 -0.39 21.50 -4.40
N ASP A 201 -0.49 21.63 -5.72
CA ASP A 201 -0.38 22.93 -6.40
C ASP A 201 -1.67 23.29 -7.17
N GLY A 202 -2.65 22.39 -7.19
CA GLY A 202 -3.91 22.59 -7.90
C GLY A 202 -4.89 23.53 -7.21
N ARG A 203 -5.40 24.52 -7.95
CA ARG A 203 -6.54 25.34 -7.51
C ARG A 203 -7.85 24.67 -7.93
N SER A 204 -8.78 24.50 -6.99
CA SER A 204 -10.10 23.88 -7.25
C SER A 204 -11.14 24.41 -6.27
N THR A 205 -12.43 24.17 -6.56
CA THR A 205 -13.47 24.29 -5.53
C THR A 205 -13.27 23.23 -4.45
N GLU A 206 -13.88 23.42 -3.27
CA GLU A 206 -13.82 22.43 -2.19
C GLU A 206 -14.39 21.07 -2.63
N GLU A 207 -15.49 21.06 -3.37
CA GLU A 207 -16.10 19.84 -3.89
C GLU A 207 -15.14 19.06 -4.81
N ILE A 208 -14.55 19.73 -5.79
CA ILE A 208 -13.57 19.10 -6.70
C ILE A 208 -12.32 18.65 -5.93
N ARG A 209 -11.93 19.40 -4.90
CA ARG A 209 -10.80 19.04 -4.04
C ARG A 209 -11.07 17.73 -3.29
N ARG A 210 -12.23 17.59 -2.66
CA ARG A 210 -12.63 16.35 -1.98
C ARG A 210 -12.66 15.17 -2.96
N ARG A 211 -13.26 15.36 -4.13
CA ARG A 211 -13.31 14.33 -5.19
C ARG A 211 -11.91 13.93 -5.70
N LEU A 212 -10.99 14.89 -5.84
CA LEU A 212 -9.60 14.62 -6.21
C LEU A 212 -8.89 13.80 -5.12
N PHE A 213 -9.06 14.14 -3.85
CA PHE A 213 -8.49 13.37 -2.74
C PHE A 213 -9.09 11.97 -2.64
N ALA A 214 -10.38 11.78 -2.91
CA ALA A 214 -10.99 10.45 -2.99
C ALA A 214 -10.39 9.61 -4.13
N ALA A 215 -10.23 10.18 -5.32
CA ALA A 215 -9.61 9.49 -6.45
C ALA A 215 -8.13 9.13 -6.17
N ALA A 216 -7.38 10.06 -5.54
CA ALA A 216 -6.01 9.80 -5.11
C ALA A 216 -5.92 8.74 -4.01
N ALA A 217 -6.86 8.76 -3.04
CA ALA A 217 -6.94 7.76 -1.97
C ALA A 217 -7.12 6.36 -2.55
N ASP A 218 -8.01 6.22 -3.53
CA ASP A 218 -8.33 4.95 -4.16
C ASP A 218 -7.14 4.38 -4.96
N LEU A 219 -6.43 5.22 -5.72
CA LEU A 219 -5.19 4.82 -6.37
C LEU A 219 -4.06 4.49 -5.38
N THR A 220 -3.97 5.24 -4.29
CA THR A 220 -2.98 4.98 -3.22
C THR A 220 -3.28 3.67 -2.49
N LYS A 221 -4.58 3.33 -2.29
CA LYS A 221 -5.03 2.04 -1.78
C LYS A 221 -4.64 0.92 -2.74
N LEU A 222 -4.83 1.10 -4.05
CA LEU A 222 -4.39 0.13 -5.04
C LEU A 222 -2.88 -0.12 -4.92
N ALA A 223 -2.06 0.94 -4.85
CA ALA A 223 -0.62 0.80 -4.62
C ALA A 223 -0.28 0.02 -3.33
N ALA A 224 -1.03 0.24 -2.25
CA ALA A 224 -0.87 -0.51 -1.01
C ALA A 224 -1.09 -2.02 -1.21
N TRP A 225 -2.13 -2.40 -1.98
CA TRP A 225 -2.39 -3.80 -2.33
C TRP A 225 -1.27 -4.43 -3.18
N LEU A 226 -0.69 -3.68 -4.12
CA LEU A 226 0.47 -4.17 -4.89
C LEU A 226 1.64 -4.51 -3.96
N TYR A 227 1.92 -3.66 -2.98
CA TYR A 227 2.96 -3.94 -1.98
C TYR A 227 2.60 -5.08 -1.04
N HIS A 228 1.33 -5.20 -0.67
CA HIS A 228 0.86 -6.31 0.14
C HIS A 228 1.09 -7.65 -0.57
N ASP A 229 0.85 -7.71 -1.87
CA ASP A 229 1.02 -8.93 -2.67
C ASP A 229 2.49 -9.27 -2.98
N LEU A 230 3.36 -8.26 -2.99
CA LEU A 230 4.82 -8.40 -3.10
C LEU A 230 5.51 -8.69 -1.76
N ASP A 231 4.74 -8.88 -0.69
CA ASP A 231 5.23 -9.11 0.67
C ASP A 231 6.07 -7.96 1.25
N LYS A 232 5.85 -6.74 0.75
CA LYS A 232 6.49 -5.50 1.22
C LYS A 232 5.59 -4.80 2.23
N GLN A 233 5.35 -5.46 3.36
CA GLN A 233 4.29 -5.07 4.29
C GLN A 233 4.50 -3.70 4.96
N GLY A 234 5.74 -3.29 5.29
CA GLY A 234 5.99 -1.96 5.86
C GLY A 234 5.72 -0.82 4.88
N LEU A 235 5.93 -1.03 3.57
CA LEU A 235 5.51 -0.10 2.51
C LEU A 235 3.99 -0.10 2.37
N ALA A 236 3.37 -1.28 2.24
CA ALA A 236 1.91 -1.39 2.15
C ALA A 236 1.21 -0.65 3.30
N GLN A 237 1.72 -0.78 4.54
CA GLN A 237 1.18 -0.10 5.71
C GLN A 237 1.21 1.44 5.54
N ARG A 238 2.33 2.00 5.08
CA ARG A 238 2.47 3.45 4.83
C ARG A 238 1.50 3.92 3.76
N TYR A 239 1.35 3.17 2.67
CA TYR A 239 0.40 3.50 1.62
C TYR A 239 -1.05 3.44 2.10
N PHE A 240 -1.44 2.42 2.88
CA PHE A 240 -2.77 2.37 3.48
C PHE A 240 -3.04 3.55 4.42
N ILE A 241 -2.09 3.91 5.27
CA ILE A 241 -2.23 5.08 6.17
C ILE A 241 -2.41 6.37 5.37
N GLN A 242 -1.65 6.57 4.28
CA GLN A 242 -1.82 7.77 3.45
C GLN A 242 -3.14 7.75 2.66
N ALA A 243 -3.58 6.58 2.16
CA ALA A 243 -4.89 6.44 1.52
C ALA A 243 -6.03 6.76 2.50
N LEU A 244 -5.93 6.31 3.75
CA LEU A 244 -6.92 6.60 4.79
C LEU A 244 -6.98 8.10 5.11
N ALA A 245 -5.83 8.77 5.18
CA ALA A 245 -5.79 10.23 5.39
C ALA A 245 -6.52 10.98 4.26
N MET A 246 -6.28 10.58 3.01
CA MET A 246 -6.91 11.19 1.83
C MET A 246 -8.42 10.92 1.80
N ALA A 247 -8.86 9.69 2.05
CA ALA A 247 -10.28 9.32 2.10
C ALA A 247 -11.03 10.09 3.20
N LYS A 248 -10.40 10.20 4.38
CA LYS A 248 -10.98 10.95 5.50
C LYS A 248 -11.07 12.44 5.21
N PHE A 249 -10.04 13.04 4.60
CA PHE A 249 -10.09 14.43 4.15
C PHE A 249 -11.18 14.66 3.09
N ALA A 250 -11.36 13.70 2.17
CA ALA A 250 -12.43 13.77 1.17
C ALA A 250 -13.84 13.71 1.79
N GLY A 251 -13.96 13.27 3.05
CA GLY A 251 -15.26 12.98 3.68
C GLY A 251 -15.91 11.71 3.11
N ASP A 252 -15.11 10.82 2.54
CA ASP A 252 -15.58 9.54 1.97
C ASP A 252 -15.48 8.45 3.05
N ASP A 253 -16.57 8.28 3.80
CA ASP A 253 -16.66 7.27 4.86
C ASP A 253 -16.64 5.84 4.28
N GLY A 254 -17.15 5.63 3.07
CA GLY A 254 -17.13 4.32 2.40
C GLY A 254 -15.70 3.90 2.07
N LEU A 255 -14.95 4.77 1.39
CA LEU A 255 -13.55 4.51 1.08
C LEU A 255 -12.67 4.46 2.34
N SER A 256 -12.99 5.24 3.38
CA SER A 256 -12.30 5.14 4.68
C SER A 256 -12.52 3.76 5.32
N GLY A 257 -13.75 3.24 5.30
CA GLY A 257 -14.07 1.92 5.83
C GLY A 257 -13.36 0.80 5.06
N GLU A 258 -13.35 0.89 3.74
CA GLU A 258 -12.62 0.00 2.85
C GLU A 258 -11.11 -0.03 3.16
N VAL A 259 -10.48 1.13 3.33
CA VAL A 259 -9.04 1.18 3.68
C VAL A 259 -8.79 0.58 5.08
N LEU A 260 -9.68 0.82 6.05
CA LEU A 260 -9.56 0.21 7.39
C LEU A 260 -9.75 -1.31 7.35
N ALA A 261 -10.67 -1.83 6.52
CA ALA A 261 -10.85 -3.26 6.30
C ALA A 261 -9.60 -3.87 5.63
N ALA A 262 -9.01 -3.19 4.66
CA ALA A 262 -7.75 -3.60 4.04
C ALA A 262 -6.58 -3.62 5.05
N MET A 263 -6.49 -2.61 5.93
CA MET A 263 -5.52 -2.60 7.02
C MET A 263 -5.75 -3.73 8.03
N SER A 264 -7.02 -4.09 8.30
CA SER A 264 -7.36 -5.25 9.14
C SER A 264 -6.84 -6.54 8.52
N GLN A 265 -7.04 -6.73 7.21
CA GLN A 265 -6.49 -7.87 6.48
C GLN A 265 -4.96 -7.89 6.52
N GLN A 266 -4.31 -6.73 6.39
CA GLN A 266 -2.87 -6.62 6.55
C GLN A 266 -2.42 -7.05 7.95
N ALA A 267 -3.06 -6.55 9.01
CA ALA A 267 -2.75 -6.90 10.39
C ALA A 267 -2.89 -8.40 10.64
N HIS A 268 -3.95 -9.04 10.13
CA HIS A 268 -4.11 -10.49 10.17
C HIS A 268 -2.95 -11.21 9.45
N TYR A 269 -2.59 -10.76 8.25
CA TYR A 269 -1.52 -11.36 7.43
C TYR A 269 -0.13 -11.29 8.08
N VAL A 270 0.14 -10.27 8.90
CA VAL A 270 1.39 -10.11 9.66
C VAL A 270 1.29 -10.61 11.11
N ALA A 271 0.32 -11.48 11.39
CA ALA A 271 0.11 -12.12 12.69
C ALA A 271 -0.14 -11.13 13.86
N GLN A 272 -0.87 -10.04 13.59
CA GLN A 272 -1.35 -9.07 14.58
C GLN A 272 -2.88 -9.12 14.72
N PRO A 273 -3.46 -10.23 15.20
CA PRO A 273 -4.89 -10.46 15.08
C PRO A 273 -5.76 -9.58 15.98
N ALA A 274 -5.23 -9.10 17.12
CA ALA A 274 -5.93 -8.12 17.95
C ALA A 274 -6.12 -6.79 17.20
N HIS A 275 -5.06 -6.29 16.55
CA HIS A 275 -5.15 -5.11 15.69
C HIS A 275 -6.08 -5.34 14.49
N ALA A 276 -6.13 -6.55 13.94
CA ALA A 276 -7.08 -6.89 12.89
C ALA A 276 -8.54 -6.69 13.35
N VAL A 277 -8.90 -7.17 14.55
CA VAL A 277 -10.24 -6.97 15.14
C VAL A 277 -10.53 -5.48 15.35
N ASP A 278 -9.61 -4.72 15.92
CA ASP A 278 -9.80 -3.29 16.21
C ASP A 278 -10.02 -2.48 14.92
N LEU A 279 -9.20 -2.72 13.89
CA LEU A 279 -9.33 -2.08 12.58
C LEU A 279 -10.65 -2.44 11.90
N ALA A 280 -11.06 -3.71 11.97
CA ALA A 280 -12.33 -4.15 11.41
C ALA A 280 -13.52 -3.46 12.08
N ARG A 281 -13.48 -3.24 13.40
CA ARG A 281 -14.53 -2.50 14.13
C ARG A 281 -14.53 -1.01 13.80
N ALA A 282 -13.36 -0.40 13.63
CA ALA A 282 -13.28 0.97 13.11
C ALA A 282 -13.87 1.06 11.69
N ALA A 283 -13.60 0.08 10.84
CA ALA A 283 -14.18 -0.02 9.50
C ALA A 283 -15.71 -0.16 9.52
N GLN A 284 -16.28 -0.96 10.45
CA GLN A 284 -17.74 -1.06 10.65
C GLN A 284 -18.37 0.31 10.96
N THR A 285 -17.69 1.15 11.76
CA THR A 285 -18.17 2.51 12.06
C THR A 285 -18.27 3.37 10.81
N ALA A 286 -17.26 3.29 9.93
CA ALA A 286 -17.25 4.00 8.65
C ALA A 286 -18.31 3.45 7.68
N ALA A 287 -18.41 2.14 7.56
CA ALA A 287 -19.40 1.46 6.71
C ALA A 287 -20.84 1.79 7.10
N HIS A 288 -21.12 1.90 8.40
CA HIS A 288 -22.42 2.34 8.90
C HIS A 288 -22.74 3.77 8.48
N ARG A 289 -21.79 4.71 8.61
CA ARG A 289 -21.98 6.11 8.17
C ARG A 289 -22.16 6.24 6.67
N ALA A 290 -21.45 5.43 5.90
CA ALA A 290 -21.58 5.37 4.45
C ALA A 290 -22.91 4.73 3.99
N GLY A 291 -23.61 3.99 4.86
CA GLY A 291 -24.84 3.30 4.50
C GLY A 291 -24.62 2.17 3.48
N LEU A 292 -23.47 1.48 3.53
CA LEU A 292 -23.10 0.42 2.57
C LEU A 292 -23.13 -0.97 3.25
N PRO A 293 -24.23 -1.74 3.12
CA PRO A 293 -24.35 -3.07 3.74
C PRO A 293 -23.32 -4.08 3.25
N LEU A 294 -22.90 -3.99 1.98
CA LEU A 294 -21.87 -4.87 1.44
C LEU A 294 -20.51 -4.63 2.08
N LEU A 295 -20.12 -3.35 2.25
CA LEU A 295 -18.91 -2.99 2.99
C LEU A 295 -19.01 -3.41 4.46
N MET A 296 -20.19 -3.27 5.09
CA MET A 296 -20.41 -3.78 6.45
C MET A 296 -20.17 -5.30 6.53
N THR A 297 -20.60 -6.06 5.52
CA THR A 297 -20.32 -7.50 5.42
C THR A 297 -18.82 -7.76 5.42
N GLU A 298 -18.08 -7.09 4.55
CA GLU A 298 -16.62 -7.22 4.49
C GLU A 298 -15.96 -6.94 5.84
N CYS A 299 -16.35 -5.85 6.50
CA CYS A 299 -15.80 -5.45 7.78
C CYS A 299 -16.06 -6.50 8.88
N LEU A 300 -17.25 -7.11 8.90
CA LEU A 300 -17.61 -8.18 9.84
C LEU A 300 -16.84 -9.48 9.57
N VAL A 301 -16.54 -9.75 8.31
CA VAL A 301 -15.70 -10.88 7.92
C VAL A 301 -14.25 -10.65 8.33
N MET A 302 -13.71 -9.44 8.17
CA MET A 302 -12.37 -9.12 8.67
C MET A 302 -12.29 -9.24 10.20
N GLU A 303 -13.35 -8.85 10.92
CA GLU A 303 -13.47 -9.10 12.36
C GLU A 303 -13.44 -10.61 12.67
N ALA A 304 -14.17 -11.43 11.91
CA ALA A 304 -14.17 -12.88 12.07
C ALA A 304 -12.78 -13.50 11.83
N HIS A 305 -12.04 -13.04 10.82
CA HIS A 305 -10.64 -13.45 10.56
C HIS A 305 -9.73 -13.17 11.76
N GLY A 306 -9.90 -11.99 12.38
CA GLY A 306 -9.18 -11.62 13.60
C GLY A 306 -9.46 -12.58 14.77
N TYR A 307 -10.71 -12.97 14.98
CA TYR A 307 -11.06 -13.96 16.03
C TYR A 307 -10.60 -15.38 15.68
N ALA A 308 -10.69 -15.79 14.41
CA ALA A 308 -10.23 -17.10 13.96
C ALA A 308 -8.72 -17.26 14.24
N ALA A 309 -7.93 -16.25 13.91
CA ALA A 309 -6.49 -16.21 14.19
C ALA A 309 -6.17 -16.19 15.70
N GLN A 310 -7.03 -15.63 16.54
CA GLN A 310 -6.93 -15.70 18.00
C GLN A 310 -7.42 -17.02 18.61
N ARG A 311 -7.88 -17.98 17.79
CA ARG A 311 -8.49 -19.25 18.24
C ARG A 311 -9.74 -19.04 19.10
N GLU A 312 -10.54 -18.02 18.77
CA GLU A 312 -11.82 -17.72 19.42
C GLU A 312 -13.02 -18.15 18.55
N PRO A 313 -13.39 -19.44 18.53
CA PRO A 313 -14.40 -19.95 17.60
C PRO A 313 -15.79 -19.34 17.81
N ARG A 314 -16.16 -19.02 19.05
CA ARG A 314 -17.48 -18.43 19.37
C ARG A 314 -17.60 -17.01 18.84
N ALA A 315 -16.57 -16.18 19.05
CA ALA A 315 -16.55 -14.80 18.56
C ALA A 315 -16.50 -14.75 17.02
N CYS A 316 -15.70 -15.64 16.41
CA CYS A 316 -15.67 -15.82 14.95
C CYS A 316 -17.07 -16.19 14.41
N ALA A 317 -17.75 -17.18 14.99
CA ALA A 317 -19.07 -17.61 14.54
C ALA A 317 -20.13 -16.49 14.67
N LEU A 318 -20.07 -15.70 15.75
CA LEU A 318 -20.96 -14.55 15.94
C LEU A 318 -20.72 -13.48 14.88
N ALA A 319 -19.46 -13.14 14.60
CA ALA A 319 -19.10 -12.18 13.55
C ALA A 319 -19.54 -12.65 12.16
N LEU A 320 -19.34 -13.94 11.81
CA LEU A 320 -19.82 -14.52 10.56
C LEU A 320 -21.36 -14.54 10.45
N THR A 321 -22.06 -14.78 11.55
CA THR A 321 -23.54 -14.70 11.58
C THR A 321 -24.01 -13.27 11.29
N ARG A 322 -23.36 -12.26 11.89
CA ARG A 322 -23.63 -10.84 11.60
C ARG A 322 -23.31 -10.51 10.14
N ALA A 323 -22.21 -11.04 9.60
CA ALA A 323 -21.81 -10.84 8.20
C ALA A 323 -22.86 -11.38 7.24
N ASN A 324 -23.33 -12.63 7.42
CA ASN A 324 -24.38 -13.21 6.58
C ASN A 324 -25.65 -12.34 6.57
N ARG A 325 -26.11 -11.88 7.73
CA ARG A 325 -27.27 -10.97 7.82
C ARG A 325 -27.04 -9.61 7.15
N ALA A 326 -25.81 -9.10 7.13
CA ALA A 326 -25.48 -7.88 6.43
C ALA A 326 -25.49 -8.11 4.91
N TYR A 327 -24.97 -9.25 4.47
CA TYR A 327 -24.91 -9.65 3.07
C TYR A 327 -26.30 -9.89 2.47
N GLU A 328 -27.19 -10.57 3.19
CA GLU A 328 -28.60 -10.75 2.79
C GLU A 328 -29.35 -9.43 2.57
N ARG A 329 -28.90 -8.35 3.24
CA ARG A 329 -29.47 -7.00 3.09
C ARG A 329 -28.78 -6.17 2.01
N ALA A 330 -27.67 -6.64 1.45
CA ALA A 330 -26.94 -5.96 0.38
C ALA A 330 -27.64 -6.21 -0.96
N THR A 331 -28.75 -5.49 -1.19
CA THR A 331 -29.55 -5.59 -2.42
C THR A 331 -29.32 -4.42 -3.39
N SER A 332 -28.38 -3.51 -3.08
CA SER A 332 -28.19 -2.27 -3.84
C SER A 332 -27.49 -2.53 -5.18
N PRO A 333 -28.06 -2.11 -6.32
CA PRO A 333 -27.39 -2.19 -7.63
C PRO A 333 -26.28 -1.14 -7.78
N ASP A 334 -26.35 -0.02 -7.05
CA ASP A 334 -25.40 1.09 -7.16
C ASP A 334 -24.25 0.91 -6.15
N LEU A 335 -23.29 0.06 -6.49
CA LEU A 335 -22.06 -0.12 -5.71
C LEU A 335 -20.92 0.74 -6.28
N PRO A 336 -20.07 1.35 -5.43
CA PRO A 336 -18.83 1.95 -5.91
C PRO A 336 -17.95 0.91 -6.62
N ASP A 337 -17.31 1.30 -7.74
CA ASP A 337 -16.43 0.42 -8.53
C ASP A 337 -15.42 -0.37 -7.68
N TRP A 338 -14.82 0.28 -6.66
CA TRP A 338 -13.83 -0.34 -5.79
C TRP A 338 -14.39 -1.42 -4.85
N LEU A 339 -15.71 -1.56 -4.71
CA LEU A 339 -16.39 -2.56 -3.87
C LEU A 339 -16.99 -3.72 -4.69
N THR A 340 -17.10 -3.56 -6.01
CA THR A 340 -17.74 -4.53 -6.92
C THR A 340 -17.10 -5.92 -6.94
N TYR A 341 -15.87 -6.05 -6.43
CA TYR A 341 -15.17 -7.33 -6.31
C TYR A 341 -15.73 -8.22 -5.19
N PHE A 342 -16.44 -7.65 -4.21
CA PHE A 342 -16.96 -8.38 -3.06
C PHE A 342 -18.29 -9.06 -3.41
N ASP A 343 -18.20 -10.20 -4.08
CA ASP A 343 -19.33 -11.03 -4.46
C ASP A 343 -19.49 -12.26 -3.54
N GLU A 344 -20.43 -13.14 -3.89
CA GLU A 344 -20.72 -14.38 -3.16
C GLU A 344 -19.51 -15.31 -3.08
N ALA A 345 -18.74 -15.40 -4.17
CA ALA A 345 -17.57 -16.26 -4.23
C ALA A 345 -16.44 -15.73 -3.34
N TYR A 346 -16.22 -14.41 -3.34
CA TYR A 346 -15.27 -13.76 -2.45
C TYR A 346 -15.70 -13.87 -0.98
N PHE A 347 -16.99 -13.67 -0.69
CA PHE A 347 -17.52 -13.84 0.66
C PHE A 347 -17.31 -15.28 1.16
N ALA A 348 -17.65 -16.28 0.35
CA ALA A 348 -17.40 -17.69 0.66
C ALA A 348 -15.90 -17.98 0.87
N ALA A 349 -15.01 -17.41 0.04
CA ALA A 349 -13.56 -17.57 0.22
C ALA A 349 -13.12 -17.12 1.61
N LYS A 350 -13.61 -15.95 2.06
CA LYS A 350 -13.26 -15.44 3.37
C LYS A 350 -13.80 -16.28 4.51
N ILE A 351 -15.01 -16.83 4.38
CA ILE A 351 -15.55 -17.76 5.39
C ILE A 351 -14.68 -19.03 5.45
N ALA A 352 -14.28 -19.57 4.31
CA ALA A 352 -13.40 -20.74 4.23
C ALA A 352 -12.07 -20.50 4.98
N HIS A 353 -11.46 -19.33 4.81
CA HIS A 353 -10.25 -18.97 5.55
C HIS A 353 -10.45 -18.93 7.07
N CYS A 354 -11.59 -18.41 7.57
CA CYS A 354 -11.89 -18.45 9.00
C CYS A 354 -11.93 -19.89 9.52
N PHE A 355 -12.61 -20.79 8.80
CA PHE A 355 -12.70 -22.19 9.21
C PHE A 355 -11.37 -22.92 9.10
N ARG A 356 -10.57 -22.62 8.08
CA ARG A 356 -9.20 -23.12 7.93
C ARG A 356 -8.38 -22.76 9.17
N ASP A 357 -8.41 -21.49 9.56
CA ASP A 357 -7.64 -20.99 10.70
C ASP A 357 -8.12 -21.59 12.02
N LEU A 358 -9.41 -21.93 12.12
CA LEU A 358 -9.97 -22.67 13.27
C LEU A 358 -9.74 -24.19 13.22
N GLY A 359 -9.16 -24.74 12.15
CA GLY A 359 -8.96 -26.19 11.98
C GLY A 359 -10.23 -26.98 11.65
N ARG A 360 -11.28 -26.30 11.18
CA ARG A 360 -12.59 -26.88 10.83
C ARG A 360 -12.61 -27.29 9.36
N ALA A 361 -12.04 -28.46 9.06
CA ALA A 361 -11.72 -28.87 7.69
C ALA A 361 -12.97 -29.10 6.82
N SER A 362 -14.03 -29.71 7.36
CA SER A 362 -15.27 -29.96 6.60
C SER A 362 -15.95 -28.66 6.17
N GLU A 363 -16.03 -27.68 7.08
CA GLU A 363 -16.58 -26.37 6.78
C GLU A 363 -15.67 -25.56 5.86
N THR A 364 -14.34 -25.73 6.00
CA THR A 364 -13.38 -25.13 5.07
C THR A 364 -13.63 -25.61 3.64
N GLU A 365 -13.79 -26.93 3.43
CA GLU A 365 -14.09 -27.52 2.13
C GLU A 365 -15.40 -26.96 1.56
N GLN A 366 -16.48 -26.97 2.34
CA GLN A 366 -17.80 -26.50 1.89
C GLN A 366 -17.74 -25.08 1.33
N TYR A 367 -17.10 -24.16 2.05
CA TYR A 367 -17.00 -22.77 1.62
C TYR A 367 -15.92 -22.55 0.56
N ALA A 368 -14.83 -23.34 0.56
CA ALA A 368 -13.82 -23.28 -0.48
C ALA A 368 -14.41 -23.69 -1.83
N LEU A 369 -15.24 -24.74 -1.90
CA LEU A 369 -15.94 -25.15 -3.12
C LEU A 369 -16.85 -24.04 -3.66
N ARG A 370 -17.65 -23.40 -2.80
CA ARG A 370 -18.50 -22.25 -3.19
C ARG A 370 -17.67 -21.11 -3.77
N SER A 371 -16.49 -20.86 -3.19
CA SER A 371 -15.60 -19.80 -3.64
C SER A 371 -14.92 -20.05 -5.00
N LEU A 372 -15.02 -21.27 -5.56
CA LEU A 372 -14.46 -21.58 -6.89
C LEU A 372 -15.31 -21.01 -8.04
N ASN A 373 -16.54 -20.57 -7.75
CA ASN A 373 -17.40 -19.81 -8.67
C ASN A 373 -16.91 -18.38 -8.94
N MET A 374 -15.76 -18.00 -8.35
CA MET A 374 -15.11 -16.72 -8.58
C MET A 374 -14.83 -16.48 -10.07
N ASP A 375 -15.05 -15.24 -10.50
CA ASP A 375 -14.83 -14.81 -11.88
C ASP A 375 -13.41 -15.23 -12.35
N PRO A 376 -13.27 -15.88 -13.52
CA PRO A 376 -11.99 -16.27 -14.11
C PRO A 376 -10.95 -15.13 -14.21
N ALA A 377 -11.39 -13.86 -14.25
CA ALA A 377 -10.52 -12.70 -14.22
C ALA A 377 -9.70 -12.59 -12.92
N TYR A 378 -10.20 -13.11 -11.80
CA TYR A 378 -9.52 -13.10 -10.50
C TYR A 378 -8.63 -14.35 -10.31
N ARG A 379 -7.72 -14.61 -11.24
CA ARG A 379 -6.86 -15.81 -11.24
C ARG A 379 -6.11 -16.02 -9.92
N ARG A 380 -5.60 -14.93 -9.32
CA ARG A 380 -4.89 -14.95 -8.03
C ARG A 380 -5.80 -15.41 -6.89
N GLY A 381 -7.00 -14.82 -6.77
CA GLY A 381 -7.98 -15.18 -5.74
C GLY A 381 -8.40 -16.65 -5.87
N LYS A 382 -8.70 -17.09 -7.10
CA LYS A 382 -9.06 -18.48 -7.38
C LYS A 382 -7.94 -19.47 -7.01
N THR A 383 -6.68 -19.10 -7.24
CA THR A 383 -5.52 -19.92 -6.84
C THR A 383 -5.46 -20.10 -5.31
N PHE A 384 -5.73 -19.04 -4.52
CA PHE A 384 -5.81 -19.16 -3.07
C PHE A 384 -6.92 -20.13 -2.65
N ASN A 385 -8.09 -20.02 -3.26
CA ASN A 385 -9.26 -20.82 -2.92
C ASN A 385 -9.03 -22.32 -3.19
N ILE A 386 -8.40 -22.66 -4.32
CA ILE A 386 -8.03 -24.05 -4.66
C ILE A 386 -6.99 -24.59 -3.68
N ALA A 387 -5.98 -23.79 -3.31
CA ALA A 387 -5.00 -24.22 -2.29
C ALA A 387 -5.68 -24.46 -0.93
N VAL A 388 -6.65 -23.62 -0.54
CA VAL A 388 -7.44 -23.81 0.69
C VAL A 388 -8.28 -25.08 0.64
N LEU A 389 -8.90 -25.38 -0.51
CA LEU A 389 -9.61 -26.64 -0.71
C LEU A 389 -8.67 -27.84 -0.56
N ALA A 390 -7.50 -27.82 -1.22
CA ALA A 390 -6.50 -28.89 -1.11
C ALA A 390 -6.04 -29.10 0.35
N MET A 391 -5.81 -28.01 1.09
CA MET A 391 -5.48 -28.08 2.53
C MET A 391 -6.61 -28.72 3.35
N ALA A 392 -7.87 -28.40 3.05
CA ALA A 392 -9.03 -28.97 3.73
C ALA A 392 -9.19 -30.47 3.45
N LEU A 393 -8.96 -30.90 2.21
CA LEU A 393 -9.00 -32.31 1.80
C LEU A 393 -7.88 -33.11 2.48
N ALA A 394 -6.65 -32.58 2.50
CA ALA A 394 -5.52 -33.20 3.18
C ALA A 394 -5.76 -33.36 4.69
N LYS A 395 -6.36 -32.34 5.33
CA LYS A 395 -6.74 -32.41 6.76
C LYS A 395 -7.83 -33.44 7.05
N GLN A 396 -8.62 -33.83 6.06
CA GLN A 396 -9.63 -34.88 6.15
C GLN A 396 -9.10 -36.27 5.72
N GLY A 397 -7.82 -36.38 5.35
CA GLY A 397 -7.22 -37.65 4.90
C GLY A 397 -7.56 -38.04 3.45
N ARG A 398 -8.19 -37.14 2.68
CA ARG A 398 -8.53 -37.36 1.26
C ARG A 398 -7.36 -36.95 0.37
N ILE A 399 -6.27 -37.73 0.43
CA ILE A 399 -4.96 -37.34 -0.11
C ILE A 399 -4.96 -37.25 -1.63
N ASP A 400 -5.58 -38.19 -2.34
CA ASP A 400 -5.63 -38.21 -3.80
C ASP A 400 -6.28 -36.93 -4.35
N GLU A 401 -7.46 -36.57 -3.81
CA GLU A 401 -8.18 -35.35 -4.17
C GLU A 401 -7.42 -34.09 -3.76
N ALA A 402 -6.76 -34.11 -2.59
CA ALA A 402 -5.92 -33.01 -2.17
C ALA A 402 -4.75 -32.79 -3.14
N CYS A 403 -4.15 -33.87 -3.66
CA CYS A 403 -3.06 -33.79 -4.62
C CYS A 403 -3.52 -33.26 -5.97
N GLU A 404 -4.69 -33.66 -6.46
CA GLU A 404 -5.29 -33.13 -7.69
C GLU A 404 -5.55 -31.61 -7.59
N GLN A 405 -6.17 -31.17 -6.51
CA GLN A 405 -6.40 -29.74 -6.28
C GLN A 405 -5.08 -28.99 -6.06
N GLY A 406 -4.12 -29.58 -5.35
CA GLY A 406 -2.79 -29.03 -5.15
C GLY A 406 -2.04 -28.82 -6.46
N ARG A 407 -2.14 -29.79 -7.38
CA ARG A 407 -1.56 -29.70 -8.73
C ARG A 407 -2.14 -28.53 -9.51
N THR A 408 -3.47 -28.40 -9.49
CA THR A 408 -4.18 -27.28 -10.12
C THR A 408 -3.72 -25.93 -9.56
N ALA A 409 -3.56 -25.81 -8.25
CA ALA A 409 -3.07 -24.59 -7.61
C ALA A 409 -1.64 -24.24 -8.05
N ILE A 410 -0.74 -25.24 -8.15
CA ILE A 410 0.65 -25.05 -8.61
C ILE A 410 0.70 -24.57 -10.06
N ASP A 411 -0.10 -25.19 -10.93
CA ASP A 411 -0.15 -24.82 -12.36
C ASP A 411 -0.67 -23.40 -12.56
N MET A 412 -1.68 -22.98 -11.78
CA MET A 412 -2.16 -21.60 -11.78
C MET A 412 -1.13 -20.62 -11.21
N ALA A 413 -0.39 -21.01 -10.17
CA ALA A 413 0.64 -20.19 -9.55
C ALA A 413 1.81 -19.87 -10.47
N ALA A 414 2.20 -20.80 -11.36
CA ALA A 414 3.37 -20.65 -12.24
C ALA A 414 3.26 -19.45 -13.20
N GLY A 415 2.04 -18.99 -13.52
CA GLY A 415 1.80 -17.83 -14.36
C GLY A 415 1.68 -16.50 -13.61
N LEU A 416 1.86 -16.47 -12.28
CA LEU A 416 1.58 -15.31 -11.44
C LEU A 416 2.82 -14.76 -10.73
N THR A 417 2.94 -13.44 -10.70
CA THR A 417 3.95 -12.73 -9.88
C THR A 417 3.33 -12.28 -8.56
N SER A 418 3.24 -13.19 -7.58
CA SER A 418 2.65 -12.89 -6.25
C SER A 418 3.28 -13.71 -5.12
N ALA A 419 3.94 -13.04 -4.17
CA ALA A 419 4.56 -13.67 -3.01
C ALA A 419 3.54 -14.37 -2.10
N ARG A 420 2.30 -13.86 -2.07
CA ARG A 420 1.18 -14.48 -1.34
C ARG A 420 0.79 -15.83 -1.92
N VAL A 421 0.75 -15.98 -3.25
CA VAL A 421 0.45 -17.28 -3.88
C VAL A 421 1.48 -18.32 -3.44
N TYR A 422 2.78 -17.98 -3.49
CA TYR A 422 3.83 -18.87 -2.98
C TYR A 422 3.72 -19.18 -1.49
N ARG A 423 3.12 -18.29 -0.68
CA ARG A 423 2.84 -18.57 0.73
C ARG A 423 1.74 -19.63 0.88
N TYR A 424 0.67 -19.54 0.10
CA TYR A 424 -0.39 -20.55 0.07
C TYR A 424 0.11 -21.92 -0.36
N ILE A 425 1.01 -21.98 -1.35
CA ILE A 425 1.63 -23.25 -1.77
C ILE A 425 2.53 -23.82 -0.66
N ARG A 426 3.26 -22.97 0.09
CA ARG A 426 4.02 -23.42 1.27
C ARG A 426 3.12 -23.90 2.42
N ASP A 427 2.00 -23.24 2.66
CA ASP A 427 1.03 -23.67 3.66
C ASP A 427 0.38 -25.00 3.26
N LEU A 428 0.14 -25.22 1.96
CA LEU A 428 -0.27 -26.50 1.43
C LEU A 428 0.79 -27.59 1.63
N ALA A 429 2.07 -27.31 1.34
CA ALA A 429 3.16 -28.24 1.60
C ALA A 429 3.25 -28.63 3.09
N ARG A 430 3.05 -27.67 4.01
CA ARG A 430 2.96 -27.95 5.45
C ARG A 430 1.76 -28.83 5.81
N ALA A 431 0.61 -28.65 5.14
CA ALA A 431 -0.56 -29.50 5.34
C ALA A 431 -0.32 -30.94 4.88
N PHE A 432 0.57 -31.15 3.91
CA PHE A 432 0.98 -32.46 3.41
C PHE A 432 2.10 -33.14 4.21
N HIS A 433 2.80 -32.42 5.10
CA HIS A 433 3.92 -32.99 5.87
C HIS A 433 3.59 -34.30 6.61
N PRO A 434 2.41 -34.50 7.22
CA PRO A 434 2.03 -35.79 7.82
C PRO A 434 1.96 -36.97 6.84
N TYR A 435 1.94 -36.71 5.53
CA TYR A 435 1.76 -37.67 4.45
C TYR A 435 2.96 -37.69 3.48
N GLU A 436 4.13 -37.20 3.91
CA GLU A 436 5.34 -37.13 3.06
C GLU A 436 5.85 -38.50 2.58
N SER A 437 5.45 -39.59 3.25
CA SER A 437 5.72 -40.97 2.83
C SER A 437 4.78 -41.47 1.73
N GLU A 438 3.71 -40.76 1.42
CA GLU A 438 2.82 -41.11 0.31
C GLU A 438 3.47 -40.76 -1.03
N ARG A 439 3.33 -41.65 -2.01
CA ARG A 439 3.96 -41.47 -3.33
C ARG A 439 3.45 -40.20 -4.03
N ASP A 440 2.14 -40.01 -4.06
CA ASP A 440 1.50 -38.91 -4.77
C ASP A 440 1.87 -37.54 -4.16
N VAL A 441 2.04 -37.50 -2.83
CA VAL A 441 2.50 -36.30 -2.13
C VAL A 441 3.93 -35.96 -2.51
N ARG A 442 4.84 -36.95 -2.56
CA ARG A 442 6.22 -36.71 -3.02
C ARG A 442 6.27 -36.22 -4.46
N GLU A 443 5.55 -36.88 -5.37
CA GLU A 443 5.49 -36.48 -6.78
C GLU A 443 4.94 -35.06 -6.95
N LEU A 444 3.94 -34.67 -6.15
CA LEU A 444 3.41 -33.32 -6.14
C LEU A 444 4.42 -32.28 -5.63
N MET A 445 5.14 -32.58 -4.54
CA MET A 445 6.13 -31.66 -3.98
C MET A 445 7.33 -31.48 -4.93
N ASP A 446 7.82 -32.56 -5.53
CA ASP A 446 8.86 -32.52 -6.55
C ASP A 446 8.42 -31.66 -7.74
N TYR A 447 7.17 -31.84 -8.18
CA TYR A 447 6.59 -31.00 -9.23
C TYR A 447 6.48 -29.54 -8.83
N ALA A 448 6.06 -29.24 -7.59
CA ALA A 448 5.96 -27.88 -7.10
C ALA A 448 7.32 -27.17 -7.17
N GLU A 449 8.39 -27.85 -6.77
CA GLU A 449 9.75 -27.30 -6.82
C GLU A 449 10.25 -27.08 -8.24
N GLU A 450 9.94 -27.98 -9.18
CA GLU A 450 10.30 -27.83 -10.59
C GLU A 450 9.56 -26.64 -11.21
N ARG A 451 8.25 -26.53 -10.96
CA ARG A 451 7.39 -25.54 -11.60
C ARG A 451 7.49 -24.16 -10.96
N LEU A 452 7.80 -24.09 -9.68
CA LEU A 452 7.89 -22.87 -8.89
C LEU A 452 9.29 -22.75 -8.23
N PRO A 453 10.36 -22.43 -8.98
CA PRO A 453 11.71 -22.34 -8.44
C PRO A 453 11.86 -21.39 -7.24
N ALA A 454 10.98 -20.39 -7.14
CA ALA A 454 10.92 -19.46 -6.01
C ALA A 454 10.66 -20.16 -4.65
N LEU A 455 10.10 -21.37 -4.64
CA LEU A 455 9.92 -22.18 -3.43
C LEU A 455 11.26 -22.65 -2.86
N ARG A 456 12.29 -22.87 -3.69
CA ARG A 456 13.63 -23.30 -3.26
C ARG A 456 14.45 -22.19 -2.59
N VAL A 457 14.15 -20.93 -2.91
CA VAL A 457 14.98 -19.75 -2.54
C VAL A 457 14.75 -19.29 -1.09
N ARG A 458 13.74 -19.81 -0.39
CA ARG A 458 13.53 -19.60 1.07
C ARG A 458 13.55 -20.92 1.82
N GLY A 459 14.67 -21.63 1.74
CA GLY A 459 14.97 -22.78 2.58
C GLY A 459 15.37 -22.35 4.00
N GLU A 460 14.40 -21.92 4.80
CA GLU A 460 14.40 -22.36 6.19
C GLU A 460 13.71 -23.73 6.15
N ARG A 461 14.52 -24.79 6.09
CA ARG A 461 14.07 -26.12 6.52
C ARG A 461 13.62 -26.01 7.98
N PRO A 462 12.58 -26.76 8.37
CA PRO A 462 11.71 -26.48 9.52
C PRO A 462 12.42 -26.18 10.84
#